data_AF-A0A437MHP7-F1
#
_entry.id   AF-A0A437MHP7-F1
#
_cell.length_a   1.000
_cell.length_b   1.000
_cell.length_c   1.000
_cell.angle_alpha   90.00
_cell.angle_beta   90.00
_cell.angle_gamma   90.00
#
_symmetry.space_group_name_H-M   'P 1'
#
loop_
_entity.id
_entity.type
_entity.pdbx_description
1 polymer ?
#
loop_
_entity_poly.entity_id
_entity_poly.type
_entity_poly.pdbx_seq_one_letter_code
_entity_poly.pdbx_strand_id
1 'polypeptide(L)'
;MGLFAVRRGEQVWVYVNSCPHVGLPLELQPHRFLDHKGERIICAAHGAKFLVEDGLCVGGPCMGDSLEAVAARVEGGNIVVDAEAGV
;
A
#
# COMPACT_ATOMS: atom_id res chain seq x y z
N MET A 1 5.41 10.62 5.93
CA MET A 1 5.67 9.67 4.80
C MET A 1 4.64 9.89 3.69
N GLY A 2 4.79 9.30 2.50
CA GLY A 2 3.75 9.40 1.45
C GLY A 2 2.58 8.45 1.70
N LEU A 3 1.45 8.65 1.00
CA LEU A 3 0.35 7.69 0.95
C LEU A 3 0.22 7.12 -0.47
N PHE A 4 -0.30 5.90 -0.57
CA PHE A 4 -0.73 5.35 -1.85
C PHE A 4 -2.06 4.63 -1.72
N ALA A 5 -2.78 4.54 -2.83
CA ALA A 5 -4.07 3.87 -2.90
C ALA A 5 -4.06 2.80 -3.99
N VAL A 6 -4.72 1.68 -3.72
CA VAL A 6 -5.01 0.63 -4.70
C VAL A 6 -6.52 0.56 -4.88
N ARG A 7 -6.98 0.56 -6.13
CA ARG A 7 -8.40 0.44 -6.47
C ARG A 7 -8.67 -0.90 -7.16
N ARG A 8 -9.70 -1.62 -6.71
CA ARG A 8 -10.27 -2.78 -7.41
C ARG A 8 -11.79 -2.60 -7.53
N GLY A 9 -12.25 -2.35 -8.74
CA GLY A 9 -13.64 -1.95 -8.97
C GLY A 9 -13.97 -0.68 -8.19
N GLU A 10 -15.00 -0.76 -7.34
CA GLU A 10 -15.46 0.37 -6.51
C GLU A 10 -14.71 0.50 -5.18
N GLN A 11 -13.98 -0.54 -4.76
CA GLN A 11 -13.25 -0.56 -3.50
C GLN A 11 -11.86 0.08 -3.64
N VAL A 12 -11.45 0.77 -2.57
CA VAL A 12 -10.16 1.45 -2.46
C VAL A 12 -9.53 1.09 -1.13
N TRP A 13 -8.27 0.71 -1.16
CA TRP A 13 -7.42 0.51 0.01
C TRP A 13 -6.31 1.54 -0.01
N VAL A 14 -6.06 2.18 1.14
CA VAL A 14 -5.06 3.23 1.28
C VAL A 14 -4.07 2.80 2.36
N TYR A 15 -2.79 3.01 2.09
CA TYR A 15 -1.71 2.64 2.98
C TYR A 15 -0.69 3.76 3.10
N VAL A 16 0.00 3.80 4.24
CA VAL A 16 1.24 4.55 4.37
C VAL A 16 2.28 3.90 3.46
N ASN A 17 2.97 4.72 2.67
CA ASN A 17 4.03 4.27 1.77
C ASN A 17 5.34 4.05 2.54
N SER A 18 5.35 3.02 3.39
CA SER A 18 6.49 2.62 4.19
C SER A 18 6.45 1.12 4.42
N CYS A 19 7.48 0.43 3.92
CA CYS A 19 7.61 -1.01 4.06
C CYS A 19 8.00 -1.35 5.51
N PRO A 20 7.27 -2.21 6.23
CA PRO A 20 7.56 -2.52 7.64
C PRO A 20 8.92 -3.17 7.85
N HIS A 21 9.56 -3.68 6.79
CA HIS A 21 10.91 -4.24 6.85
C HIS A 21 11.97 -3.22 7.30
N VAL A 22 12.08 -2.08 6.62
CA VAL A 22 13.15 -1.07 6.86
C VAL A 22 12.66 0.39 6.74
N GLY A 23 11.35 0.60 6.61
CA GLY A 23 10.72 1.92 6.55
C GLY A 23 10.81 2.63 5.19
N LEU A 24 11.39 2.01 4.16
CA LEU A 24 11.52 2.60 2.82
C LEU A 24 10.17 2.67 2.09
N PRO A 25 9.98 3.65 1.20
CA PRO A 25 8.90 3.64 0.21
C PRO A 25 8.89 2.33 -0.58
N LEU A 26 7.70 1.87 -0.95
CA LEU A 26 7.52 0.59 -1.64
C LEU A 26 7.95 0.67 -3.10
N GLU A 27 7.77 1.80 -3.75
CA GLU A 27 8.00 2.02 -5.17
C GLU A 27 9.32 2.75 -5.45
N LEU A 28 10.00 2.37 -6.54
CA LEU A 28 11.13 3.13 -7.09
C LEU A 28 10.69 4.12 -8.18
N GLN A 29 9.50 3.91 -8.73
CA GLN A 29 8.89 4.75 -9.77
C GLN A 29 7.48 5.11 -9.32
N PRO A 30 7.02 6.36 -9.53
CA PRO A 30 5.71 6.79 -9.12
C PRO A 30 4.60 5.83 -9.58
N HIS A 31 3.70 5.50 -8.66
CA HIS A 31 2.50 4.68 -8.91
C HIS A 31 2.76 3.23 -9.33
N ARG A 32 3.99 2.71 -9.19
CA ARG A 32 4.35 1.31 -9.47
C ARG A 32 4.35 0.45 -8.20
N PHE A 33 3.16 0.22 -7.66
CA PHE A 33 2.98 -0.56 -6.42
C PHE A 33 2.60 -2.02 -6.65
N LEU A 34 2.02 -2.38 -7.79
CA LEU A 34 1.49 -3.72 -8.01
C LEU A 34 2.47 -4.62 -8.76
N ASP A 35 2.35 -5.92 -8.52
CA ASP A 35 3.00 -6.91 -9.37
C ASP A 35 2.44 -6.90 -10.81
N HIS A 36 3.08 -7.67 -11.68
CA HIS A 36 2.69 -7.74 -13.09
C HIS A 36 1.27 -8.27 -13.34
N LYS A 37 0.65 -8.93 -12.34
CA LYS A 37 -0.72 -9.44 -12.42
C LYS A 37 -1.73 -8.46 -11.84
N GLY A 38 -1.29 -7.43 -11.12
CA GLY A 38 -2.16 -6.56 -10.34
C GLY A 38 -2.71 -7.24 -9.07
N GLU A 39 -2.15 -8.39 -8.67
CA GLU A 39 -2.69 -9.25 -7.60
C GLU A 39 -2.16 -8.86 -6.22
N ARG A 40 -0.94 -8.33 -6.16
CA ARG A 40 -0.26 -8.00 -4.90
C ARG A 40 0.41 -6.65 -4.97
N ILE A 41 0.52 -6.00 -3.82
CA ILE A 41 1.39 -4.84 -3.62
C ILE A 41 2.82 -5.37 -3.44
N ILE A 42 3.81 -4.69 -4.03
CA ILE A 42 5.21 -5.10 -4.03
C ILE A 42 6.09 -3.97 -3.50
N CYS A 43 6.98 -4.29 -2.57
CA CYS A 43 8.13 -3.45 -2.27
C CYS A 43 9.22 -3.73 -3.31
N ALA A 44 9.46 -2.78 -4.20
CA ALA A 44 10.44 -2.84 -5.29
C ALA A 44 11.90 -2.87 -4.79
N ALA A 45 12.16 -2.52 -3.52
CA ALA A 45 13.51 -2.55 -2.94
C ALA A 45 14.01 -3.98 -2.68
N HIS A 46 13.21 -4.80 -1.99
CA HIS A 46 13.63 -6.14 -1.53
C HIS A 46 12.62 -7.26 -1.85
N GLY A 47 11.57 -6.95 -2.62
CA GLY A 47 10.63 -7.94 -3.13
C GLY A 47 9.56 -8.42 -2.16
N ALA A 48 9.30 -7.69 -1.06
CA ALA A 48 8.19 -8.01 -0.17
C ALA A 48 6.85 -7.92 -0.92
N LYS A 49 5.91 -8.82 -0.63
CA LYS A 49 4.63 -8.93 -1.32
C LYS A 49 3.48 -8.89 -0.32
N PHE A 50 2.56 -7.96 -0.51
CA PHE A 50 1.44 -7.71 0.38
C PHE A 50 0.11 -7.99 -0.31
N LEU A 51 -0.86 -8.50 0.44
CA LEU A 51 -2.25 -8.56 0.02
C LEU A 51 -2.81 -7.14 -0.09
N VAL A 52 -3.73 -6.93 -1.05
CA VAL A 52 -4.29 -5.60 -1.31
C VAL A 52 -5.33 -5.23 -0.26
N GLU A 53 -6.00 -6.22 0.31
CA GLU A 53 -7.19 -6.03 1.12
C GLU A 53 -6.88 -5.64 2.57
N ASP A 54 -5.82 -6.21 3.14
CA ASP A 54 -5.42 -6.03 4.54
C ASP A 54 -3.96 -5.59 4.71
N GLY A 55 -3.19 -5.52 3.62
CA GLY A 55 -1.79 -5.14 3.66
C GLY A 55 -0.87 -6.21 4.25
N LEU A 56 -1.33 -7.44 4.46
CA LEU A 56 -0.53 -8.51 5.06
C LEU A 56 0.59 -8.95 4.11
N CYS A 57 1.82 -8.95 4.62
CA CYS A 57 2.98 -9.46 3.90
C CYS A 57 2.96 -11.00 3.86
N VAL A 58 2.84 -11.53 2.65
CA VAL A 58 2.72 -12.96 2.34
C VAL A 58 3.95 -13.49 1.59
N GLY A 59 5.03 -12.71 1.54
CA GLY A 59 6.28 -13.08 0.86
C GLY A 59 7.37 -12.04 1.04
N GLY A 60 8.61 -12.48 1.26
CA GLY A 60 9.78 -11.62 1.40
C GLY A 60 10.22 -11.38 2.85
N PRO A 61 11.10 -10.38 3.10
CA PRO A 61 11.81 -10.24 4.37
C PRO A 61 10.94 -9.91 5.60
N CYS A 62 9.80 -9.25 5.42
CA CYS A 62 8.86 -8.88 6.50
C CYS A 62 7.59 -9.74 6.49
N MET A 63 7.70 -11.03 6.14
CA MET A 63 6.55 -11.94 6.09
C MET A 63 5.87 -12.02 7.47
N GLY A 64 4.53 -11.84 7.50
CA GLY A 64 3.74 -11.81 8.73
C GLY A 64 3.44 -10.40 9.26
N ASP A 65 4.23 -9.39 8.88
CA ASP A 65 3.93 -7.98 9.17
C ASP A 65 2.92 -7.43 8.17
N SER A 66 2.36 -6.24 8.45
CA SER A 66 1.37 -5.59 7.59
C SER A 66 1.75 -4.15 7.28
N LEU A 67 1.31 -3.67 6.11
CA LEU A 67 1.30 -2.25 5.81
C LEU A 67 0.35 -1.51 6.75
N GLU A 68 0.70 -0.28 7.10
CA GLU A 68 -0.17 0.57 7.90
C GLU A 68 -1.34 1.04 7.05
N ALA A 69 -2.53 0.54 7.36
CA ALA A 69 -3.77 0.90 6.67
C ALA A 69 -4.23 2.29 7.09
N VAL A 70 -4.66 3.08 6.11
CA VAL A 70 -5.25 4.41 6.32
C VAL A 70 -6.75 4.33 6.08
N ALA A 71 -7.52 4.74 7.08
CA ALA A 71 -8.96 4.87 6.94
C ALA A 71 -9.28 5.89 5.83
N ALA A 72 -10.06 5.45 4.84
CA ALA A 72 -10.39 6.25 3.66
C ALA A 72 -11.87 6.09 3.29
N ARG A 73 -12.42 7.14 2.69
CA ARG A 73 -13.78 7.16 2.12
C ARG A 73 -13.76 7.68 0.69
N VAL A 74 -14.71 7.21 -0.12
CA VAL A 74 -14.87 7.70 -1.50
C VAL A 74 -16.05 8.68 -1.52
N GLU A 75 -15.77 9.95 -1.82
CA GLU A 75 -16.74 11.04 -1.85
C GLU A 75 -16.63 11.81 -3.16
N GLY A 76 -17.68 11.80 -3.98
CA GLY A 76 -17.70 12.56 -5.24
C GLY A 76 -16.56 12.21 -6.21
N GLY A 77 -16.11 10.95 -6.22
CA GLY A 77 -14.97 10.50 -7.04
C GLY A 77 -13.60 10.73 -6.41
N ASN A 78 -13.52 11.44 -5.28
CA ASN A 78 -12.29 11.65 -4.52
C ASN A 78 -12.10 10.57 -3.47
N ILE A 79 -10.83 10.24 -3.18
CA ILE A 79 -10.45 9.45 -2.02
C ILE A 79 -10.09 10.45 -0.91
N VAL A 80 -10.85 10.41 0.17
CA VAL A 80 -10.68 11.31 1.32
C VAL A 80 -10.12 10.51 2.48
N VAL A 81 -9.07 11.05 3.11
CA VAL A 81 -8.40 10.49 4.29
C VAL A 81 -8.34 11.54 5.39
N ASP A 82 -7.98 11.14 6.60
CA ASP A 82 -7.68 12.08 7.68
C ASP A 82 -6.50 13.00 7.30
N ALA A 83 -6.52 14.25 7.74
CA ALA A 83 -5.46 15.22 7.43
C ALA A 83 -4.09 14.83 8.01
N GLU A 84 -4.10 14.07 9.11
CA GLU A 84 -2.91 13.57 9.78
C GLU A 84 -2.47 12.18 9.27
N ALA A 85 -3.17 11.63 8.27
CA ALA A 85 -2.84 10.31 7.75
C ALA A 85 -1.45 10.28 7.08
N GLY A 86 -0.60 9.38 7.55
CA GLY A 86 0.74 9.17 6.98
C GLY A 86 1.74 10.28 7.29
N VAL A 87 1.45 11.18 8.23
CA VAL A 87 2.38 12.20 8.73
C VAL A 87 3.48 11.55 9.55
#